data_AF-A0A0V0GF61-F1
#
_entry.id   AF-A0A0V0GF61-F1
#
_cell.length_a   1.000
_cell.length_b   1.000
_cell.length_c   1.000
_cell.angle_alpha   90.00
_cell.angle_beta   90.00
_cell.angle_gamma   90.00
#
_symmetry.space_group_name_H-M   'P 1'
#
loop_
_entity.id
_entity.type
_entity.pdbx_description
1 polymer ?
#
loop_
_entity_poly.entity_id
_entity_poly.type
_entity_poly.pdbx_seq_one_letter_code
_entity_poly.pdbx_strand_id
1 'polypeptide(L)'
;MINGYILEGRSEEALRNFCDMQMDVWVKPNEGTFVSVLGACSDLAGLSEGMQIHQVINKTIYQKNEVVISALINMYSKCGD
;
A
#
# COMPACT_ATOMS: atom_id res chain seq x y z
N MET A 1 -2.71 -17.88 21.04
CA MET A 1 -3.52 -16.67 20.84
C MET A 1 -2.85 -15.49 21.51
N ILE A 2 -1.84 -14.91 20.88
CA ILE A 2 -1.31 -13.56 21.10
C ILE A 2 -0.63 -13.26 19.76
N ASN A 3 -1.31 -12.58 18.82
CA ASN A 3 -0.69 -11.89 17.67
C ASN A 3 -1.68 -11.25 16.69
N GLY A 4 -3.00 -11.33 16.89
CA GLY A 4 -3.97 -10.73 15.96
C GLY A 4 -4.01 -9.19 15.99
N TYR A 5 -3.87 -8.58 17.17
CA TYR A 5 -4.18 -7.15 17.34
C TYR A 5 -3.03 -6.17 17.04
N ILE A 6 -1.78 -6.63 16.89
CA ILE A 6 -0.63 -5.73 16.72
C ILE A 6 -0.36 -5.38 15.25
N LEU A 7 -0.82 -6.22 14.30
CA LEU A 7 -0.65 -5.96 12.86
C LEU A 7 -1.75 -5.05 12.30
N GLU A 8 -3.01 -5.22 12.74
CA GLU A 8 -4.16 -4.46 12.22
C GLU A 8 -3.99 -2.93 12.35
N GLY A 9 -3.51 -2.45 13.51
CA GLY A 9 -3.33 -1.00 13.73
C GLY A 9 -2.22 -0.36 12.88
N ARG A 10 -1.21 -1.14 12.48
CA ARG A 10 -0.09 -0.63 11.65
C ARG A 10 -0.49 -0.49 10.18
N SER A 11 -1.39 -1.34 9.70
CA SER A 11 -1.89 -1.29 8.33
C SER A 11 -2.79 -0.08 8.10
N GLU A 12 -3.70 0.20 9.03
CA GLU A 12 -4.52 1.42 8.98
C GLU A 12 -3.68 2.69 9.08
N GLU A 13 -2.68 2.69 9.96
CA GLU A 13 -1.75 3.82 10.10
C GLU A 13 -0.94 4.05 8.82
N ALA A 14 -0.49 2.98 8.14
CA ALA A 14 0.21 3.09 6.86
C ALA A 14 -0.66 3.74 5.78
N LEU A 15 -1.94 3.35 5.68
CA LEU A 15 -2.89 3.95 4.75
C LEU A 15 -3.16 5.42 5.08
N ARG A 16 -3.32 5.74 6.37
CA ARG A 16 -3.53 7.13 6.82
C ARG A 16 -2.33 8.02 6.51
N ASN A 17 -1.13 7.57 6.85
CA ASN A 17 0.10 8.29 6.53
C ASN A 17 0.25 8.50 5.02
N PHE A 18 -0.12 7.52 4.21
CA PHE A 18 -0.13 7.68 2.76
C PHE A 18 -1.11 8.75 2.28
N CYS A 19 -2.33 8.79 2.83
CA CYS A 19 -3.29 9.85 2.54
C CYS A 19 -2.74 11.24 2.91
N ASP A 20 -2.12 11.36 4.08
CA ASP A 20 -1.51 12.61 4.54
C ASP A 20 -0.35 13.04 3.58
N MET A 21 0.47 12.08 3.13
CA MET A 21 1.50 12.35 2.11
C MET A 21 0.93 12.80 0.76
N GLN A 22 -0.24 12.29 0.34
CA GLN A 22 -0.89 12.74 -0.90
C GLN A 22 -1.38 14.19 -0.81
N MET A 23 -1.71 14.66 0.39
CA MET A 23 -2.16 16.04 0.63
C MET A 23 -1.01 17.04 0.76
N ASP A 24 0.22 16.56 1.00
CA ASP A 24 1.41 17.39 1.12
C ASP A 24 2.09 17.63 -0.25
N VAL A 25 2.46 18.89 -0.51
CA VAL A 25 3.12 19.28 -1.77
C VAL A 25 4.58 18.84 -1.79
N TRP A 26 5.23 18.81 -0.63
CA TRP A 26 6.68 18.59 -0.46
C TRP A 26 7.02 17.14 -0.13
N VAL A 27 6.07 16.38 0.41
CA VAL A 27 6.26 14.96 0.69
C VAL A 27 5.75 14.14 -0.48
N LYS A 28 6.58 13.22 -0.99
CA LYS A 28 6.20 12.30 -2.06
C LYS A 28 6.41 10.86 -1.63
N PRO A 29 5.46 9.96 -1.92
CA PRO A 29 5.66 8.54 -1.73
C PRO A 29 6.86 8.05 -2.52
N ASN A 30 7.68 7.19 -1.90
CA ASN A 30 8.78 6.51 -2.54
C ASN A 30 8.51 5.00 -2.68
N GLU A 31 9.44 4.25 -3.24
CA GLU A 31 9.37 2.79 -3.39
C GLU A 31 8.93 2.09 -2.10
N GLY A 32 9.62 2.36 -0.99
CA GLY A 32 9.32 1.76 0.31
C GLY A 32 7.93 2.14 0.85
N THR A 33 7.47 3.36 0.56
CA THR A 33 6.11 3.79 0.89
C THR A 33 5.09 2.92 0.16
N PHE A 34 5.25 2.72 -1.15
CA PHE A 34 4.35 1.91 -1.96
C PHE A 34 4.33 0.44 -1.51
N VAL A 35 5.49 -0.15 -1.25
CA VAL A 35 5.58 -1.52 -0.73
C VAL A 35 4.84 -1.64 0.61
N SER A 36 5.04 -0.68 1.52
CA SER A 36 4.40 -0.68 2.84
C SER A 36 2.87 -0.59 2.75
N VAL A 37 2.33 0.33 1.92
CA VAL A 37 0.88 0.53 1.82
C VAL A 37 0.19 -0.62 1.07
N LEU A 38 0.85 -1.23 0.08
CA LEU A 38 0.33 -2.42 -0.58
C LEU A 38 0.35 -3.64 0.35
N GLY A 39 1.36 -3.75 1.22
CA GLY A 39 1.37 -4.72 2.32
C GLY A 39 0.19 -4.51 3.27
N ALA A 40 -0.06 -3.27 3.68
CA ALA A 40 -1.21 -2.93 4.51
C ALA A 40 -2.55 -3.28 3.86
N CYS A 41 -2.73 -3.00 2.56
CA CYS A 41 -3.93 -3.43 1.82
C CYS A 41 -4.08 -4.96 1.84
N SER A 42 -2.98 -5.69 1.67
CA SER A 42 -2.98 -7.16 1.72
C SER A 42 -3.44 -7.69 3.08
N ASP A 43 -2.94 -7.08 4.16
CA ASP A 43 -3.23 -7.51 5.54
C ASP A 43 -4.67 -7.16 5.96
N LEU A 44 -5.25 -6.11 5.37
CA LEU A 44 -6.63 -5.66 5.65
C LEU A 44 -7.67 -6.23 4.66
N ALA A 45 -7.26 -7.08 3.72
CA ALA A 45 -8.10 -7.49 2.57
C ALA A 45 -8.71 -6.29 1.80
N GLY A 46 -8.00 -5.15 1.79
CA GLY A 46 -8.43 -3.87 1.23
C GLY A 46 -8.20 -3.78 -0.29
N LEU A 47 -8.99 -4.53 -1.07
CA LEU A 47 -8.87 -4.54 -2.53
C LEU A 47 -9.12 -3.14 -3.14
N SER A 48 -10.10 -2.42 -2.62
CA SER A 48 -10.48 -1.08 -3.11
C SER A 48 -9.33 -0.08 -2.92
N GLU A 49 -8.73 -0.06 -1.74
CA GLU A 49 -7.58 0.77 -1.38
C GLU A 49 -6.37 0.41 -2.24
N GLY A 50 -6.11 -0.88 -2.41
CA GLY A 50 -5.03 -1.37 -3.26
C GLY A 50 -5.17 -0.93 -4.72
N MET A 51 -6.39 -0.96 -5.27
CA MET A 51 -6.66 -0.46 -6.63
C MET A 51 -6.43 1.05 -6.76
N GLN A 52 -6.82 1.84 -5.76
CA GLN A 52 -6.57 3.29 -5.75
C GLN A 52 -5.07 3.58 -5.72
N ILE A 53 -4.32 2.88 -4.85
CA ILE A 53 -2.86 3.01 -4.78
C ILE A 53 -2.19 2.60 -6.09
N HIS A 54 -2.65 1.54 -6.74
CA HIS A 54 -2.14 1.12 -8.06
C HIS A 54 -2.33 2.24 -9.11
N GLN A 55 -3.48 2.91 -9.13
CA GLN A 55 -3.69 4.06 -10.03
C GLN A 55 -2.73 5.21 -9.73
N VAL A 56 -2.38 5.44 -8.47
CA VAL A 56 -1.36 6.42 -8.09
C VAL A 56 0.00 5.99 -8.61
N ILE A 57 0.42 4.74 -8.37
CA ILE A 57 1.71 4.19 -8.81
C ILE A 57 1.91 4.37 -10.32
N ASN A 58 0.87 4.12 -11.12
CA ASN A 58 0.89 4.27 -12.58
C ASN A 58 1.19 5.70 -13.06
N LYS A 59 0.99 6.70 -12.20
CA LYS A 59 1.31 8.11 -12.48
C LYS A 59 2.69 8.53 -11.97
N THR A 60 3.44 7.61 -11.37
CA THR A 60 4.78 7.88 -10.82
C THR A 60 5.88 7.18 -11.63
N ILE A 61 7.13 7.46 -11.25
CA ILE A 61 8.31 6.75 -11.78
C ILE A 61 8.34 5.25 -11.38
N TYR A 62 7.53 4.85 -10.40
CA TYR A 62 7.54 3.49 -9.85
C TYR A 62 6.66 2.49 -10.60
N GLN A 63 5.97 2.92 -11.66
CA GLN A 63 5.08 2.07 -12.47
C GLN A 63 5.79 0.83 -13.09
N LYS A 64 7.12 0.90 -13.29
CA LYS A 64 7.95 -0.21 -13.80
C LYS A 64 8.95 -0.75 -12.78
N ASN A 65 8.84 -0.33 -11.52
CA ASN A 65 9.76 -0.77 -10.49
C ASN A 65 9.43 -2.22 -10.08
N GLU A 66 10.40 -3.12 -10.19
CA GLU A 66 10.21 -4.56 -9.95
C GLU A 66 9.72 -4.86 -8.52
N VAL A 67 10.23 -4.13 -7.53
CA VAL A 67 9.84 -4.29 -6.13
C VAL A 67 8.38 -3.88 -5.92
N VAL A 68 7.96 -2.74 -6.49
CA VAL A 68 6.58 -2.26 -6.41
C VAL A 68 5.62 -3.15 -7.20
N ILE A 69 6.03 -3.66 -8.37
CA ILE A 69 5.24 -4.62 -9.14
C ILE A 69 5.05 -5.92 -8.36
N SER A 70 6.09 -6.44 -7.72
CA SER A 70 6.00 -7.63 -6.87
C SER A 70 5.02 -7.42 -5.71
N ALA A 71 5.06 -6.25 -5.07
CA ALA A 71 4.11 -5.89 -4.01
C ALA A 71 2.66 -5.78 -4.54
N LEU A 72 2.45 -5.23 -5.74
CA LEU A 72 1.13 -5.17 -6.39
C LEU A 72 0.57 -6.57 -6.65
N ILE A 73 1.39 -7.47 -7.20
CA ILE A 73 0.99 -8.86 -7.47
C ILE A 73 0.57 -9.52 -6.16
N ASN A 74 1.41 -9.45 -5.12
CA ASN A 74 1.08 -10.02 -3.81
C ASN A 74 -0.22 -9.44 -3.23
N MET A 75 -0.43 -8.13 -3.35
CA MET A 75 -1.67 -7.48 -2.88
C MET A 75 -2.90 -7.99 -3.62
N TYR A 76 -2.89 -8.01 -4.96
CA TYR A 76 -4.02 -8.54 -5.73
C TYR A 76 -4.26 -10.03 -5.47
N SER A 77 -3.22 -10.83 -5.27
CA SER A 77 -3.35 -12.26 -4.94
C SER A 77 -3.95 -12.50 -3.57
N LYS A 78 -3.75 -11.61 -2.59
CA LYS A 78 -4.29 -11.75 -1.23
C LYS A 78 -5.68 -11.15 -1.05
N CYS A 79 -6.01 -10.10 -1.81
CA CYS A 79 -7.29 -9.40 -1.69
C CYS A 79 -8.34 -9.83 -2.74
N GLY A 80 -7.91 -10.50 -3.81
CA GLY A 80 -8.75 -10.84 -4.97
C GLY A 80 -9.30 -12.27 -4.97
N ASP A 81 -9.33 -12.95 -3.81
CA ASP A 81 -9.94 -14.27 -3.62
C ASP A 81 -11.35 -14.14 -3.01
#